data_AF-A0A8S4MZY4-F1
#
_entry.id   AF-A0A8S4MZY4-F1
#
_cell.length_a   1.000
_cell.length_b   1.000
_cell.length_c   1.000
_cell.angle_alpha   90.00
_cell.angle_beta   90.00
_cell.angle_gamma   90.00
#
_symmetry.space_group_name_H-M   'P 1'
#
loop_
_entity.id
_entity.type
_entity.pdbx_description
1 polymer ?
#
loop_
_entity_poly.entity_id
_entity_poly.type
_entity_poly.pdbx_seq_one_letter_code
_entity_poly.pdbx_strand_id
1 'polypeptide(L)'
;RLVETMSKLQDNQPAITDFVKIRADKNQDGGQLAQDFDKPSSITIPVKRNRREAGFPSKDSETSPVPYDDVFEKALDEASSGTCTTDDPHEMDSEQPVTILSLTTVMRTLLNENNTQIMSQMRDMVKHEIEKSTIKLSTDLKQLREENDTLKSRIMILEKSHTDMTAKQDQLALEVNHNAQYSRKSTLRAVGIADDKNASVEKCIDTLCKTLNDHLPAGAMIEPDHIEIAHRLPGRDGKPRQIIAKFFDRLVKDKVMSNKRHLKGTNVRIYHDLSPRNRVLLKEVKQHNDIDQAWYNNMKVYGKLKSGTIKVFSIYDNI
;
A
#
# COMPACT_ATOMS: atom_id res chain seq x y z
N ARG A 1 8.10 22.76 23.79
CA ARG A 1 6.98 22.14 23.03
C ARG A 1 7.43 21.60 21.68
N LEU A 2 7.68 22.40 20.63
CA LEU A 2 8.08 21.86 19.32
C LEU A 2 9.35 20.98 19.35
N VAL A 3 10.37 21.39 20.12
CA VAL A 3 11.60 20.60 20.32
C VAL A 3 11.33 19.30 21.09
N GLU A 4 10.46 19.31 22.10
CA GLU A 4 10.06 18.10 22.85
C GLU A 4 9.33 17.08 21.95
N THR A 5 8.54 17.56 20.98
CA THR A 5 7.86 16.67 20.02
C THR A 5 8.81 16.06 18.98
N MET A 6 9.94 16.70 18.68
CA MET A 6 10.96 16.11 17.80
C MET A 6 11.86 15.10 18.52
N SER A 7 12.27 15.39 19.76
CA SER A 7 13.01 14.44 20.60
C SER A 7 12.29 13.08 20.70
N LYS A 8 10.97 13.10 20.99
CA LYS A 8 10.13 11.91 21.13
C LYS A 8 9.85 11.13 19.83
N LEU A 9 10.29 11.64 18.68
CA LEU A 9 10.21 10.94 17.39
C LEU A 9 11.50 10.17 17.05
N GLN A 10 12.66 10.57 17.59
CA GLN A 10 13.91 9.82 17.39
C GLN A 10 13.90 8.52 18.20
N ASP A 11 13.40 8.55 19.43
CA ASP A 11 13.36 7.39 20.34
C ASP A 11 12.48 6.22 19.84
N ASN A 12 11.63 6.44 18.83
CA ASN A 12 10.67 5.44 18.31
C ASN A 12 11.09 4.76 16.99
N GLN A 13 12.25 5.07 16.40
CA GLN A 13 12.67 4.47 15.13
C GLN A 13 12.78 2.92 15.10
N PRO A 14 13.14 2.19 16.19
CA PRO A 14 13.17 0.73 16.15
C PRO A 14 11.80 0.10 15.83
N ALA A 15 10.72 0.61 16.42
CA ALA A 15 9.38 0.05 16.25
C ALA A 15 8.82 0.18 14.82
N ILE A 16 9.31 1.16 14.05
CA ILE A 16 8.87 1.42 12.67
C ILE A 16 9.57 0.45 11.69
N THR A 17 10.84 0.13 11.93
CA THR A 17 11.63 -0.71 11.01
C THR A 17 11.23 -2.19 11.05
N ASP A 18 10.82 -2.72 12.21
CA ASP A 18 10.28 -4.08 12.31
C ASP A 18 8.91 -4.23 11.61
N PHE A 19 8.06 -3.20 11.69
CA PHE A 19 6.74 -3.22 11.05
C PHE A 19 6.80 -3.27 9.51
N VAL A 20 7.87 -2.73 8.91
CA VAL A 20 8.10 -2.79 7.46
C VAL A 20 8.57 -4.19 7.03
N LYS A 21 9.46 -4.84 7.79
CA LYS A 21 9.95 -6.19 7.49
C LYS A 21 8.82 -7.23 7.45
N ILE A 22 7.96 -7.23 8.48
CA ILE A 22 6.80 -8.15 8.59
C ILE A 22 5.85 -8.09 7.38
N ARG A 23 5.88 -7.00 6.61
CA ARG A 23 5.06 -6.82 5.39
C ARG A 23 5.79 -7.18 4.09
N ALA A 24 7.12 -7.23 4.08
CA ALA A 24 7.91 -7.64 2.92
C ALA A 24 7.85 -9.16 2.70
N ASP A 25 8.03 -9.94 3.77
CA ASP A 25 8.12 -11.40 3.74
C ASP A 25 6.85 -12.09 3.19
N LYS A 26 5.69 -11.41 3.28
CA LYS A 26 4.39 -11.95 2.80
C LYS A 26 4.14 -11.81 1.29
N ASN A 27 5.06 -11.22 0.53
CA ASN A 27 4.91 -11.03 -0.92
C ASN A 27 5.71 -12.03 -1.78
N GLN A 28 6.44 -12.99 -1.19
CA GLN A 28 7.19 -14.00 -1.97
C GLN A 28 6.41 -15.30 -2.23
N ASP A 29 5.51 -15.72 -1.31
CA ASP A 29 4.71 -16.94 -1.48
C ASP A 29 3.43 -16.72 -2.31
N GLY A 30 3.59 -16.66 -3.64
CA GLY A 30 2.48 -16.66 -4.59
C GLY A 30 2.09 -18.07 -5.05
N GLY A 31 0.85 -18.53 -4.78
CA GLY A 31 0.43 -19.90 -5.11
C GLY A 31 -1.07 -20.11 -5.31
N GLN A 32 -1.52 -20.01 -6.57
CA GLN A 32 -2.71 -20.66 -7.14
C GLN A 32 -4.06 -20.59 -6.37
N LEU A 33 -4.98 -19.76 -6.86
CA LEU A 33 -6.30 -20.23 -7.29
C LEU A 33 -7.01 -19.18 -8.14
N ALA A 34 -7.28 -19.52 -9.40
CA ALA A 34 -8.12 -18.73 -10.30
C ALA A 34 -9.23 -19.64 -10.84
N GLN A 35 -10.49 -19.21 -10.72
CA GLN A 35 -11.41 -19.13 -11.86
C GLN A 35 -12.77 -18.51 -11.52
N ASP A 36 -13.22 -17.68 -12.48
CA ASP A 36 -14.59 -17.45 -12.94
C ASP A 36 -15.63 -16.57 -12.18
N PHE A 37 -16.46 -15.99 -13.06
CA PHE A 37 -17.75 -15.29 -12.92
C PHE A 37 -17.83 -13.76 -12.70
N ASP A 38 -18.25 -13.14 -13.83
CA ASP A 38 -19.12 -11.97 -14.02
C ASP A 38 -18.60 -10.53 -13.95
N LYS A 39 -18.57 -9.93 -15.15
CA LYS A 39 -18.45 -8.49 -15.43
C LYS A 39 -19.80 -7.80 -15.24
N PRO A 40 -19.87 -6.61 -14.61
CA PRO A 40 -20.97 -5.68 -14.82
C PRO A 40 -20.71 -4.76 -16.03
N SER A 41 -21.75 -4.65 -16.88
CA SER A 41 -22.02 -3.63 -17.91
C SER A 41 -21.09 -2.40 -18.02
N SER A 42 -20.59 -2.14 -19.24
CA SER A 42 -19.92 -0.90 -19.62
C SER A 42 -20.88 0.31 -19.59
N ILE A 43 -20.54 1.34 -18.80
CA ILE A 43 -21.18 2.67 -18.86
C ILE A 43 -20.22 3.64 -19.55
N THR A 44 -20.54 4.00 -20.80
CA THR A 44 -19.71 4.90 -21.62
C THR A 44 -20.02 6.37 -21.32
N ILE A 45 -19.13 7.05 -20.60
CA ILE A 45 -19.21 8.50 -20.35
C ILE A 45 -18.23 9.23 -21.30
N PRO A 46 -18.71 10.08 -22.24
CA PRO A 46 -17.86 10.72 -23.25
C PRO A 46 -17.12 11.95 -22.69
N VAL A 47 -16.01 11.72 -21.98
CA VAL A 47 -15.14 12.80 -21.48
C VAL A 47 -14.24 13.33 -22.61
N LYS A 48 -14.62 14.45 -23.23
CA LYS A 48 -13.75 15.19 -24.16
C LYS A 48 -12.53 15.74 -23.40
N ARG A 49 -11.35 15.15 -23.59
CA ARG A 49 -10.06 15.73 -23.19
C ARG A 49 -9.35 16.32 -24.41
N ASN A 50 -9.13 17.62 -24.41
CA ASN A 50 -8.22 18.26 -25.36
C ASN A 50 -6.80 17.79 -25.06
N ARG A 51 -6.13 17.19 -26.04
CA ARG A 51 -4.70 16.85 -25.98
C ARG A 51 -3.95 17.73 -26.98
N ARG A 52 -3.23 18.72 -26.47
CA ARG A 52 -2.13 19.40 -27.17
C ARG A 52 -0.80 18.85 -26.68
N GLU A 53 0.28 19.38 -27.24
CA GLU A 53 1.69 19.01 -27.02
C GLU A 53 2.04 17.60 -27.55
N ALA A 54 2.72 17.49 -28.69
CA ALA A 54 4.08 17.94 -29.05
C ALA A 54 5.15 16.93 -28.58
N GLY A 55 5.46 15.96 -29.45
CA GLY A 55 6.58 15.04 -29.26
C GLY A 55 7.85 15.61 -29.89
N PHE A 56 8.91 15.73 -29.09
CA PHE A 56 10.28 15.83 -29.59
C PHE A 56 10.88 14.41 -29.73
N PRO A 57 11.83 14.20 -30.66
CA PRO A 57 12.38 12.87 -30.94
C PRO A 57 13.38 12.42 -29.86
N SER A 58 13.42 11.12 -29.60
CA SER A 58 14.48 10.47 -28.82
C SER A 58 15.79 10.43 -29.60
N LYS A 59 16.91 10.60 -28.90
CA LYS A 59 18.23 10.15 -29.34
C LYS A 59 18.92 9.39 -28.22
N ASP A 60 19.26 8.14 -28.52
CA ASP A 60 20.50 7.43 -28.22
C ASP A 60 21.47 8.10 -27.21
N SER A 61 21.74 7.44 -26.09
CA SER A 61 22.92 6.56 -25.99
C SER A 61 23.13 6.08 -24.55
N GLU A 62 23.30 4.77 -24.36
CA GLU A 62 23.73 4.21 -23.08
C GLU A 62 25.27 4.26 -22.99
N THR A 63 25.80 4.99 -22.02
CA THR A 63 27.20 4.88 -21.59
C THR A 63 27.24 4.82 -20.07
N SER A 64 27.67 3.68 -19.52
CA SER A 64 27.88 3.52 -18.08
C SER A 64 29.13 4.31 -17.62
N PRO A 65 29.14 4.86 -16.40
CA PRO A 65 30.31 5.53 -15.87
C PRO A 65 31.43 4.53 -15.59
N VAL A 66 32.63 4.83 -16.07
CA VAL A 66 33.87 4.13 -15.69
C VAL A 66 34.32 4.65 -14.32
N PRO A 67 34.74 3.81 -13.36
CA PRO A 67 35.30 4.28 -12.10
C PRO A 67 36.62 5.01 -12.33
N TYR A 68 36.77 6.17 -11.69
CA TYR A 68 38.03 6.92 -11.62
C TYR A 68 38.73 6.58 -10.31
N ASP A 69 39.85 5.86 -10.38
CA ASP A 69 40.85 5.69 -9.33
C ASP A 69 42.22 5.37 -9.99
N ASP A 70 43.32 5.59 -9.26
CA ASP A 70 44.71 5.15 -9.56
C ASP A 70 45.35 5.47 -10.94
N VAL A 71 45.60 6.77 -11.24
CA VAL A 71 46.81 7.18 -11.99
C VAL A 71 47.34 8.55 -11.53
N PHE A 72 47.98 8.67 -10.35
CA PHE A 72 48.86 9.84 -10.08
C PHE A 72 49.97 9.65 -9.01
N GLU A 73 50.56 8.45 -8.86
CA GLU A 73 51.71 8.29 -7.93
C GLU A 73 52.76 7.27 -8.40
N LYS A 74 53.65 7.71 -9.33
CA LYS A 74 55.03 7.18 -9.56
C LYS A 74 55.72 7.86 -10.75
N ALA A 75 56.53 8.90 -10.50
CA ALA A 75 57.49 9.47 -11.45
C ALA A 75 58.48 10.45 -10.77
N LEU A 76 59.02 10.11 -9.60
CA LEU A 76 59.91 11.02 -8.85
C LEU A 76 60.89 10.29 -7.92
N ASP A 77 61.67 9.39 -8.51
CA ASP A 77 62.99 8.96 -8.02
C ASP A 77 63.77 8.37 -9.21
N GLU A 78 65.08 8.21 -9.06
CA GLU A 78 66.07 7.88 -10.12
C GLU A 78 66.28 9.02 -11.17
N ALA A 79 67.50 9.48 -11.47
CA ALA A 79 68.81 9.12 -10.90
C ALA A 79 69.74 10.34 -10.78
N SER A 80 70.46 10.42 -9.67
CA SER A 80 71.61 11.32 -9.48
C SER A 80 72.86 10.48 -9.21
N SER A 81 73.65 10.21 -10.25
CA SER A 81 75.07 9.82 -10.16
C SER A 81 75.70 9.94 -11.55
N GLY A 82 76.95 10.40 -11.65
CA GLY A 82 77.57 10.66 -12.96
C GLY A 82 78.79 11.57 -12.96
N THR A 83 79.69 11.42 -11.98
CA THR A 83 80.98 12.13 -11.95
C THR A 83 82.04 11.36 -12.73
N CYS A 84 82.70 12.01 -13.68
CA CYS A 84 84.01 11.61 -14.21
C CYS A 84 84.81 12.88 -14.57
N THR A 85 86.13 12.81 -14.56
CA THR A 85 87.06 13.95 -14.62
C THR A 85 88.19 13.68 -15.62
N THR A 86 88.95 14.74 -15.97
CA THR A 86 90.36 14.73 -16.46
C THR A 86 90.66 13.94 -17.75
N ASP A 87 91.41 14.42 -18.76
CA ASP A 87 91.98 15.72 -19.16
C ASP A 87 91.98 15.72 -20.73
N ASP A 88 92.68 16.48 -21.58
CA ASP A 88 93.86 17.39 -21.52
C ASP A 88 93.74 18.39 -22.72
N PRO A 89 94.44 19.55 -22.78
CA PRO A 89 94.05 20.66 -23.66
C PRO A 89 94.70 20.64 -25.06
N HIS A 90 94.16 21.48 -25.96
CA HIS A 90 94.97 22.02 -27.06
C HIS A 90 94.64 23.50 -27.33
N GLU A 91 95.69 24.31 -27.37
CA GLU A 91 95.67 25.77 -27.57
C GLU A 91 95.85 26.12 -29.05
N MET A 92 95.09 27.10 -29.56
CA MET A 92 95.39 27.88 -30.78
C MET A 92 94.54 29.17 -30.82
N ASP A 93 95.17 30.28 -31.17
CA ASP A 93 94.51 31.58 -31.36
C ASP A 93 93.60 31.64 -32.59
N SER A 94 92.45 32.32 -32.48
CA SER A 94 91.89 33.11 -33.59
C SER A 94 90.92 34.20 -33.07
N GLU A 95 90.80 35.28 -33.84
CA GLU A 95 90.20 36.55 -33.44
C GLU A 95 88.66 36.53 -33.30
N GLN A 96 88.12 37.59 -32.69
CA GLN A 96 86.70 37.83 -32.38
C GLN A 96 85.73 37.58 -33.58
N PRO A 97 84.53 37.05 -33.32
CA PRO A 97 83.41 38.01 -33.18
C PRO A 97 82.37 37.68 -32.08
N VAL A 98 81.91 38.72 -31.38
CA VAL A 98 80.64 38.70 -30.64
C VAL A 98 79.48 38.58 -31.64
N THR A 99 78.70 37.48 -31.60
CA THR A 99 77.33 37.44 -32.18
C THR A 99 76.52 36.18 -31.85
N ILE A 100 77.10 34.97 -31.93
CA ILE A 100 76.30 33.72 -31.95
C ILE A 100 75.91 33.21 -30.54
N LEU A 101 76.84 33.23 -29.57
CA LEU A 101 76.57 32.80 -28.19
C LEU A 101 75.60 33.74 -27.45
N SER A 102 75.64 35.04 -27.73
CA SER A 102 74.67 36.00 -27.21
C SER A 102 73.29 35.79 -27.84
N LEU A 103 73.20 35.63 -29.16
CA LEU A 103 71.92 35.40 -29.86
C LEU A 103 71.22 34.12 -29.40
N THR A 104 71.96 33.01 -29.24
CA THR A 104 71.41 31.74 -28.72
C THR A 104 70.98 31.83 -27.25
N THR A 105 71.65 32.68 -26.45
CA THR A 105 71.22 32.97 -25.08
C THR A 105 69.93 33.80 -25.06
N VAL A 106 69.84 34.86 -25.88
CA VAL A 106 68.64 35.72 -26.00
C VAL A 106 67.44 34.97 -26.57
N MET A 107 67.63 34.09 -27.55
CA MET A 107 66.56 33.20 -28.02
C MET A 107 66.08 32.25 -26.93
N ARG A 108 66.98 31.73 -26.08
CA ARG A 108 66.62 30.83 -24.97
C ARG A 108 65.87 31.57 -23.85
N THR A 109 66.24 32.81 -23.53
CA THR A 109 65.47 33.62 -22.57
C THR A 109 64.08 33.94 -23.10
N LEU A 110 63.97 34.42 -24.36
CA LEU A 110 62.68 34.71 -24.99
C LEU A 110 61.77 33.48 -25.11
N LEU A 111 62.32 32.30 -25.39
CA LEU A 111 61.55 31.05 -25.37
C LEU A 111 61.04 30.70 -23.97
N ASN A 112 61.90 30.84 -22.95
CA ASN A 112 61.51 30.59 -21.56
C ASN A 112 60.47 31.60 -21.05
N GLU A 113 60.60 32.89 -21.39
CA GLU A 113 59.65 33.95 -21.04
C GLU A 113 58.28 33.72 -21.71
N ASN A 114 58.25 33.44 -23.01
CA ASN A 114 57.00 33.08 -23.70
C ASN A 114 56.37 31.81 -23.11
N ASN A 115 57.16 30.77 -22.83
CA ASN A 115 56.66 29.54 -22.22
C ASN A 115 56.10 29.78 -20.81
N THR A 116 56.75 30.59 -19.96
CA THR A 116 56.21 30.91 -18.62
C THR A 116 54.96 31.78 -18.70
N GLN A 117 54.88 32.72 -19.66
CA GLN A 117 53.67 33.52 -19.89
C GLN A 117 52.48 32.65 -20.35
N ILE A 118 52.69 31.75 -21.32
CA ILE A 118 51.66 30.81 -21.80
C ILE A 118 51.22 29.88 -20.67
N MET A 119 52.17 29.34 -19.89
CA MET A 119 51.88 28.45 -18.75
C MET A 119 51.30 29.18 -17.52
N SER A 120 51.36 30.51 -17.45
CA SER A 120 50.56 31.31 -16.52
C SER A 120 49.13 31.43 -17.06
N GLN A 121 48.96 31.93 -18.28
CA GLN A 121 47.66 32.15 -18.90
C GLN A 121 46.80 30.87 -18.94
N MET A 122 47.38 29.73 -19.31
CA MET A 122 46.68 28.44 -19.27
C MET A 122 46.27 28.04 -17.84
N ARG A 123 47.14 28.27 -16.84
CA ARG A 123 46.86 27.95 -15.44
C ARG A 123 45.75 28.83 -14.86
N ASP A 124 45.73 30.11 -15.20
CA ASP A 124 44.70 31.07 -14.80
C ASP A 124 43.35 30.75 -15.47
N MET A 125 43.35 30.38 -16.75
CA MET A 125 42.14 29.91 -17.46
C MET A 125 41.58 28.62 -16.87
N VAL A 126 42.42 27.61 -16.63
CA VAL A 126 42.02 26.33 -16.04
C VAL A 126 41.48 26.54 -14.63
N LYS A 127 42.16 27.35 -13.81
CA LYS A 127 41.70 27.73 -12.47
C LYS A 127 40.32 28.39 -12.52
N HIS A 128 40.11 29.35 -13.42
CA HIS A 128 38.84 30.05 -13.53
C HIS A 128 37.67 29.11 -13.90
N GLU A 129 37.86 28.20 -14.86
CA GLU A 129 36.79 27.26 -15.25
C GLU A 129 36.53 26.20 -14.16
N ILE A 130 37.55 25.79 -13.40
CA ILE A 130 37.40 24.95 -12.20
C ILE A 130 36.60 25.66 -11.10
N GLU A 131 36.94 26.91 -10.75
CA GLU A 131 36.21 27.71 -9.76
C GLU A 131 34.73 27.89 -10.17
N LYS A 132 34.50 28.29 -11.42
CA LYS A 132 33.19 28.46 -12.04
C LYS A 132 32.36 27.16 -12.06
N SER A 133 32.99 26.01 -12.31
CA SER A 133 32.34 24.70 -12.26
C SER A 133 32.04 24.27 -10.82
N THR A 134 32.94 24.54 -9.89
CA THR A 134 32.78 24.26 -8.45
C THR A 134 31.61 25.04 -7.86
N ILE A 135 31.47 26.33 -8.22
CA ILE A 135 30.36 27.19 -7.79
C ILE A 135 29.01 26.66 -8.32
N LYS A 136 28.94 26.22 -9.59
CA LYS A 136 27.74 25.60 -10.16
C LYS A 136 27.36 24.33 -9.39
N LEU A 137 28.28 23.37 -9.30
CA LEU A 137 28.05 22.09 -8.60
C LEU A 137 27.66 22.31 -7.13
N SER A 138 28.26 23.27 -6.44
CA SER A 138 27.88 23.63 -5.07
C SER A 138 26.49 24.27 -4.98
N THR A 139 26.00 24.91 -6.03
CA THR A 139 24.64 25.49 -6.11
C THR A 139 23.62 24.39 -6.39
N ASP A 140 23.89 23.53 -7.37
CA ASP A 140 23.04 22.40 -7.75
C ASP A 140 22.90 21.41 -6.59
N LEU A 141 23.99 21.08 -5.89
CA LEU A 141 23.99 20.25 -4.68
C LEU A 141 23.18 20.87 -3.52
N LYS A 142 23.11 22.20 -3.44
CA LYS A 142 22.27 22.88 -2.44
C LYS A 142 20.79 22.76 -2.82
N GLN A 143 20.42 23.09 -4.06
CA GLN A 143 19.05 22.97 -4.54
C GLN A 143 18.53 21.53 -4.42
N LEU A 144 19.31 20.53 -4.82
CA LEU A 144 18.94 19.12 -4.71
C LEU A 144 18.71 18.67 -3.26
N ARG A 145 19.41 19.25 -2.27
CA ARG A 145 19.14 18.99 -0.85
C ARG A 145 17.82 19.61 -0.40
N GLU A 146 17.57 20.87 -0.75
CA GLU A 146 16.33 21.59 -0.42
C GLU A 146 15.09 20.92 -1.07
N GLU A 147 15.21 20.45 -2.31
CA GLU A 147 14.19 19.64 -2.97
C GLU A 147 14.00 18.28 -2.28
N ASN A 148 15.08 17.59 -1.90
CA ASN A 148 15.01 16.28 -1.24
C ASN A 148 14.31 16.38 0.13
N ASP A 149 14.62 17.39 0.94
CA ASP A 149 13.97 17.61 2.24
C ASP A 149 12.51 18.08 2.09
N THR A 150 12.19 18.82 1.02
CA THR A 150 10.81 19.12 0.62
C THR A 150 10.04 17.84 0.25
N LEU A 151 10.67 16.93 -0.50
CA LEU A 151 10.07 15.65 -0.88
C LEU A 151 9.86 14.72 0.32
N LYS A 152 10.86 14.58 1.22
CA LYS A 152 10.70 13.86 2.50
C LYS A 152 9.51 14.39 3.30
N SER A 153 9.40 15.72 3.43
CA SER A 153 8.31 16.38 4.14
C SER A 153 6.94 16.07 3.53
N ARG A 154 6.84 16.06 2.19
CA ARG A 154 5.62 15.69 1.46
C ARG A 154 5.26 14.21 1.62
N ILE A 155 6.26 13.32 1.61
CA ILE A 155 6.06 11.87 1.84
C ILE A 155 5.45 11.64 3.23
N MET A 156 6.06 12.19 4.28
CA MET A 156 5.56 12.04 5.67
C MET A 156 4.11 12.54 5.84
N ILE A 157 3.74 13.64 5.16
CA ILE A 157 2.36 14.17 5.16
C ILE A 157 1.40 13.23 4.42
N LEU A 158 1.82 12.67 3.27
CA LEU A 158 1.01 11.74 2.47
C LEU A 158 0.82 10.40 3.18
N GLU A 159 1.86 9.85 3.80
CA GLU A 159 1.80 8.62 4.60
C GLU A 159 0.82 8.76 5.77
N LYS A 160 0.92 9.87 6.53
CA LYS A 160 -0.03 10.17 7.60
C LYS A 160 -1.46 10.32 7.06
N SER A 161 -1.65 11.06 5.98
CA SER A 161 -2.97 11.24 5.35
C SER A 161 -3.56 9.89 4.90
N HIS A 162 -2.72 8.98 4.39
CA HIS A 162 -3.12 7.63 4.03
C HIS A 162 -3.54 6.80 5.25
N THR A 163 -2.81 6.86 6.38
CA THR A 163 -3.22 6.16 7.62
C THR A 163 -4.51 6.71 8.20
N ASP A 164 -4.67 8.04 8.23
CA ASP A 164 -5.88 8.72 8.73
C ASP A 164 -7.10 8.37 7.85
N MET A 165 -6.94 8.33 6.53
CA MET A 165 -7.99 7.93 5.58
C MET A 165 -8.34 6.44 5.67
N THR A 166 -7.35 5.56 5.88
CA THR A 166 -7.58 4.11 6.05
C THR A 166 -8.41 3.84 7.30
N ALA A 167 -8.02 4.40 8.46
CA ALA A 167 -8.77 4.26 9.70
C ALA A 167 -10.22 4.79 9.59
N LYS A 168 -10.41 5.91 8.87
CA LYS A 168 -11.75 6.46 8.59
C LYS A 168 -12.57 5.56 7.67
N GLN A 169 -11.96 4.92 6.67
CA GLN A 169 -12.63 3.96 5.79
C GLN A 169 -13.12 2.75 6.59
N ASP A 170 -12.29 2.21 7.49
CA ASP A 170 -12.67 1.06 8.31
C ASP A 170 -13.80 1.40 9.29
N GLN A 171 -13.77 2.58 9.92
CA GLN A 171 -14.88 3.10 10.74
C GLN A 171 -16.18 3.23 9.94
N LEU A 172 -16.15 3.90 8.78
CA LEU A 172 -17.35 4.06 7.95
C LEU A 172 -17.94 2.71 7.54
N ALA A 173 -17.09 1.71 7.28
CA ALA A 173 -17.52 0.37 6.92
C ALA A 173 -17.95 -0.51 8.13
N LEU A 174 -17.52 -0.19 9.37
CA LEU A 174 -18.19 -0.66 10.60
C LEU A 174 -19.61 -0.10 10.69
N GLU A 175 -19.76 1.23 10.55
CA GLU A 175 -21.04 1.93 10.70
C GLU A 175 -22.06 1.51 9.63
N VAL A 176 -21.65 1.39 8.36
CA VAL A 176 -22.49 0.86 7.28
C VAL A 176 -22.96 -0.56 7.59
N ASN A 177 -22.08 -1.43 8.10
CA ASN A 177 -22.47 -2.79 8.49
C ASN A 177 -23.39 -2.81 9.73
N HIS A 178 -23.16 -1.92 10.71
CA HIS A 178 -24.02 -1.77 11.87
C HIS A 178 -25.44 -1.36 11.44
N ASN A 179 -25.57 -0.29 10.65
CA ASN A 179 -26.85 0.22 10.14
C ASN A 179 -27.55 -0.82 9.26
N ALA A 180 -26.81 -1.53 8.41
CA ALA A 180 -27.33 -2.63 7.61
C ALA A 180 -27.79 -3.84 8.45
N GLN A 181 -27.22 -4.06 9.64
CA GLN A 181 -27.69 -5.12 10.55
C GLN A 181 -28.83 -4.65 11.46
N TYR A 182 -28.87 -3.36 11.80
CA TYR A 182 -29.91 -2.74 12.62
C TYR A 182 -31.26 -2.74 11.91
N SER A 183 -31.30 -2.40 10.62
CA SER A 183 -32.53 -2.48 9.80
C SER A 183 -33.08 -3.90 9.63
N ARG A 184 -32.26 -4.93 9.89
CA ARG A 184 -32.60 -6.36 9.85
C ARG A 184 -32.91 -6.97 11.23
N LYS A 185 -32.92 -6.16 12.29
CA LYS A 185 -32.96 -6.60 13.69
C LYS A 185 -34.28 -7.30 14.09
N SER A 186 -35.40 -6.94 13.45
CA SER A 186 -36.70 -7.63 13.58
C SER A 186 -36.99 -8.63 12.44
N THR A 187 -36.00 -8.90 11.57
CA THR A 187 -36.16 -9.75 10.38
C THR A 187 -35.64 -11.18 10.61
N LEU A 188 -36.39 -12.18 10.14
CA LEU A 188 -35.95 -13.58 10.05
C LEU A 188 -36.07 -14.13 8.63
N ARG A 189 -35.37 -15.24 8.37
CA ARG A 189 -35.49 -16.06 7.18
C ARG A 189 -36.00 -17.44 7.57
N ALA A 190 -37.03 -17.93 6.88
CA ALA A 190 -37.54 -19.29 7.01
C ALA A 190 -37.29 -20.09 5.72
N VAL A 191 -36.91 -21.36 5.89
CA VAL A 191 -36.49 -22.27 4.80
C VAL A 191 -37.20 -23.61 4.99
N GLY A 192 -37.60 -24.28 3.90
CA GLY A 192 -38.28 -25.58 3.95
C GLY A 192 -39.81 -25.50 4.07
N ILE A 193 -40.38 -24.30 4.09
CA ILE A 193 -41.82 -24.06 3.97
C ILE A 193 -42.22 -24.26 2.50
N ALA A 194 -43.19 -25.13 2.24
CA ALA A 194 -43.69 -25.46 0.89
C ALA A 194 -43.98 -24.19 0.08
N ASP A 195 -43.60 -24.19 -1.20
CA ASP A 195 -43.58 -22.98 -2.05
C ASP A 195 -44.76 -22.98 -3.03
N ASP A 196 -45.45 -21.85 -3.11
CA ASP A 196 -46.48 -21.57 -4.11
C ASP A 196 -45.94 -20.50 -5.05
N LYS A 197 -45.92 -20.81 -6.36
CA LYS A 197 -45.36 -19.95 -7.40
C LYS A 197 -45.96 -18.55 -7.34
N ASN A 198 -47.26 -18.44 -7.04
CA ASN A 198 -48.04 -17.19 -7.05
C ASN A 198 -48.44 -16.73 -5.63
N ALA A 199 -47.63 -17.03 -4.60
CA ALA A 199 -47.90 -16.59 -3.24
C ALA A 199 -47.88 -15.05 -3.11
N SER A 200 -49.00 -14.47 -2.65
CA SER A 200 -49.09 -13.06 -2.25
C SER A 200 -48.39 -12.79 -0.91
N VAL A 201 -48.34 -11.53 -0.47
CA VAL A 201 -47.73 -11.14 0.81
C VAL A 201 -48.51 -11.73 1.98
N GLU A 202 -49.83 -11.61 1.94
CA GLU A 202 -50.78 -12.11 2.95
C GLU A 202 -50.65 -13.64 3.04
N LYS A 203 -50.68 -14.33 1.90
CA LYS A 203 -50.49 -15.79 1.84
C LYS A 203 -49.10 -16.22 2.36
N CYS A 204 -48.06 -15.40 2.19
CA CYS A 204 -46.74 -15.65 2.80
C CYS A 204 -46.76 -15.49 4.32
N ILE A 205 -47.50 -14.53 4.86
CA ILE A 205 -47.72 -14.33 6.30
C ILE A 205 -48.49 -15.53 6.88
N ASP A 206 -49.67 -15.85 6.33
CA ASP A 206 -50.51 -16.96 6.80
C ASP A 206 -49.77 -18.31 6.79
N THR A 207 -49.07 -18.60 5.68
CA THR A 207 -48.29 -19.84 5.55
C THR A 207 -47.16 -19.89 6.58
N LEU A 208 -46.50 -18.76 6.86
CA LEU A 208 -45.43 -18.69 7.86
C LEU A 208 -45.96 -18.83 9.28
N CYS A 209 -47.03 -18.12 9.65
CA CYS A 209 -47.65 -18.20 10.97
C CYS A 209 -48.15 -19.62 11.25
N LYS A 210 -48.91 -20.23 10.32
CA LYS A 210 -49.36 -21.62 10.44
C LYS A 210 -48.17 -22.59 10.60
N THR A 211 -47.24 -22.59 9.65
CA THR A 211 -46.11 -23.56 9.63
C THR A 211 -45.18 -23.44 10.86
N LEU A 212 -45.17 -22.28 11.54
CA LEU A 212 -44.46 -22.11 12.80
C LEU A 212 -45.33 -22.49 14.01
N ASN A 213 -46.62 -22.13 14.04
CA ASN A 213 -47.53 -22.47 15.13
C ASN A 213 -47.83 -23.98 15.21
N ASP A 214 -47.76 -24.71 14.09
CA ASP A 214 -47.83 -26.18 14.01
C ASP A 214 -46.69 -26.88 14.81
N HIS A 215 -45.65 -26.15 15.23
CA HIS A 215 -44.44 -26.68 15.88
C HIS A 215 -43.94 -25.88 17.10
N LEU A 216 -44.40 -24.65 17.29
CA LEU A 216 -44.03 -23.81 18.45
C LEU A 216 -44.99 -24.07 19.62
N PRO A 217 -44.51 -24.04 20.88
CA PRO A 217 -45.39 -24.14 22.04
C PRO A 217 -46.35 -22.95 22.08
N ALA A 218 -47.54 -23.12 22.65
CA ALA A 218 -48.58 -22.08 22.70
C ALA A 218 -48.08 -20.71 23.20
N GLY A 219 -47.21 -20.70 24.22
CA GLY A 219 -46.57 -19.47 24.73
C GLY A 219 -45.64 -18.74 23.75
N ALA A 220 -45.36 -19.29 22.57
CA ALA A 220 -44.49 -18.74 21.53
C ALA A 220 -45.13 -18.69 20.13
N MET A 221 -46.45 -18.89 20.03
CA MET A 221 -47.20 -18.73 18.78
C MET A 221 -47.16 -17.29 18.25
N ILE A 222 -47.43 -17.13 16.95
CA ILE A 222 -47.47 -15.85 16.24
C ILE A 222 -48.73 -15.70 15.39
N GLU A 223 -49.38 -14.54 15.53
CA GLU A 223 -50.48 -14.10 14.66
C GLU A 223 -49.95 -13.26 13.48
N PRO A 224 -50.74 -13.12 12.39
CA PRO A 224 -50.41 -12.25 11.26
C PRO A 224 -50.02 -10.82 11.66
N ASP A 225 -50.74 -10.23 12.62
CA ASP A 225 -50.54 -8.85 13.11
C ASP A 225 -49.16 -8.60 13.74
N HIS A 226 -48.37 -9.64 14.05
CA HIS A 226 -46.98 -9.48 14.48
C HIS A 226 -46.00 -9.23 13.32
N ILE A 227 -46.42 -9.47 12.08
CA ILE A 227 -45.58 -9.44 10.88
C ILE A 227 -45.95 -8.24 10.01
N GLU A 228 -44.99 -7.34 9.81
CA GLU A 228 -45.14 -6.15 8.98
C GLU A 228 -45.17 -6.49 7.49
N ILE A 229 -44.33 -7.44 7.06
CA ILE A 229 -44.27 -7.95 5.69
C ILE A 229 -43.57 -9.30 5.66
N ALA A 230 -44.08 -10.24 4.86
CA ALA A 230 -43.39 -11.47 4.47
C ALA A 230 -43.46 -11.68 2.95
N HIS A 231 -42.37 -12.15 2.34
CA HIS A 231 -42.34 -12.50 0.92
C HIS A 231 -41.33 -13.61 0.62
N ARG A 232 -41.51 -14.29 -0.52
CA ARG A 232 -40.53 -15.25 -1.05
C ARG A 232 -39.34 -14.52 -1.67
N LEU A 233 -38.13 -14.94 -1.32
CA LEU A 233 -36.92 -14.50 -1.98
C LEU A 233 -36.64 -15.33 -3.25
N PRO A 234 -35.90 -14.79 -4.23
CA PRO A 234 -35.35 -15.58 -5.33
C PRO A 234 -34.59 -16.82 -4.81
N GLY A 235 -34.77 -17.95 -5.48
CA GLY A 235 -34.22 -19.25 -5.11
C GLY A 235 -33.61 -19.98 -6.30
N ARG A 236 -33.13 -21.21 -6.05
CA ARG A 236 -32.69 -22.13 -7.10
C ARG A 236 -33.81 -23.14 -7.38
N ASP A 237 -33.93 -23.57 -8.63
CA ASP A 237 -34.95 -24.53 -9.05
C ASP A 237 -34.91 -25.85 -8.28
N GLY A 238 -36.08 -26.50 -8.19
CA GLY A 238 -36.25 -27.74 -7.44
C GLY A 238 -36.17 -27.61 -5.91
N LYS A 239 -36.03 -26.40 -5.33
CA LYS A 239 -36.00 -26.18 -3.89
C LYS A 239 -36.97 -25.06 -3.46
N PRO A 240 -37.76 -25.23 -2.38
CA PRO A 240 -38.68 -24.19 -1.92
C PRO A 240 -37.96 -22.86 -1.63
N ARG A 241 -38.45 -21.75 -2.21
CA ARG A 241 -37.91 -20.41 -1.96
C ARG A 241 -38.01 -20.04 -0.48
N GLN A 242 -36.99 -19.37 0.03
CA GLN A 242 -36.97 -18.88 1.42
C GLN A 242 -38.02 -17.79 1.59
N ILE A 243 -38.76 -17.81 2.71
CA ILE A 243 -39.51 -16.62 3.15
C ILE A 243 -38.55 -15.71 3.91
N ILE A 244 -38.55 -14.42 3.61
CA ILE A 244 -38.05 -13.38 4.52
C ILE A 244 -39.26 -12.70 5.15
N ALA A 245 -39.23 -12.48 6.46
CA ALA A 245 -40.32 -11.86 7.21
C ALA A 245 -39.77 -10.84 8.21
N LYS A 246 -40.35 -9.64 8.20
CA LYS A 246 -40.04 -8.55 9.12
C LYS A 246 -41.17 -8.44 10.14
N PHE A 247 -40.82 -8.46 11.42
CA PHE A 247 -41.77 -8.30 12.51
C PHE A 247 -41.85 -6.84 12.94
N PHE A 248 -43.04 -6.40 13.38
CA PHE A 248 -43.19 -5.08 14.01
C PHE A 248 -42.37 -5.00 15.29
N ASP A 249 -42.53 -6.00 16.18
CA ASP A 249 -41.74 -6.11 17.40
C ASP A 249 -40.60 -7.13 17.25
N ARG A 250 -39.40 -6.69 17.67
CA ARG A 250 -38.22 -7.53 17.81
C ARG A 250 -38.42 -8.64 18.84
N LEU A 251 -39.12 -8.39 19.96
CA LEU A 251 -39.23 -9.36 21.05
C LEU A 251 -40.05 -10.58 20.60
N VAL A 252 -41.13 -10.40 19.82
CA VAL A 252 -41.85 -11.52 19.19
C VAL A 252 -40.91 -12.36 18.31
N LYS A 253 -40.11 -11.73 17.44
CA LYS A 253 -39.11 -12.44 16.62
C LYS A 253 -38.02 -13.11 17.46
N ASP A 254 -37.60 -12.55 18.59
CA ASP A 254 -36.64 -13.18 19.52
C ASP A 254 -37.28 -14.35 20.31
N LYS A 255 -38.59 -14.28 20.62
CA LYS A 255 -39.41 -15.35 21.21
C LYS A 255 -39.52 -16.57 20.28
N VAL A 256 -39.74 -16.32 18.98
CA VAL A 256 -39.70 -17.35 17.94
C VAL A 256 -38.29 -17.95 17.80
N MET A 257 -37.26 -17.09 17.71
CA MET A 257 -35.87 -17.53 17.49
C MET A 257 -35.24 -18.28 18.68
N SER A 258 -35.72 -18.06 19.91
CA SER A 258 -35.34 -18.86 21.09
C SER A 258 -36.03 -20.22 21.13
N ASN A 259 -37.26 -20.31 20.61
CA ASN A 259 -38.04 -21.55 20.53
C ASN A 259 -37.77 -22.39 19.25
N LYS A 260 -36.90 -21.93 18.34
CA LYS A 260 -36.51 -22.65 17.10
C LYS A 260 -36.05 -24.10 17.28
N ARG A 261 -35.70 -24.52 18.51
CA ARG A 261 -35.32 -25.91 18.83
C ARG A 261 -36.44 -26.92 18.56
N HIS A 262 -37.71 -26.51 18.63
CA HIS A 262 -38.86 -27.39 18.38
C HIS A 262 -39.07 -27.66 16.88
N LEU A 263 -38.38 -26.92 16.00
CA LEU A 263 -38.30 -27.20 14.56
C LEU A 263 -37.24 -28.26 14.20
N LYS A 264 -36.48 -28.77 15.19
CA LYS A 264 -35.54 -29.88 14.93
C LYS A 264 -36.31 -31.15 14.59
N GLY A 265 -35.89 -31.83 13.52
CA GLY A 265 -36.57 -33.03 13.00
C GLY A 265 -37.66 -32.73 11.98
N THR A 266 -38.07 -31.47 11.82
CA THR A 266 -38.96 -31.04 10.72
C THR A 266 -38.13 -30.49 9.55
N ASN A 267 -38.76 -30.30 8.39
CA ASN A 267 -38.10 -29.71 7.22
C ASN A 267 -37.85 -28.19 7.38
N VAL A 268 -38.50 -27.55 8.37
CA VAL A 268 -38.54 -26.10 8.54
C VAL A 268 -37.35 -25.62 9.36
N ARG A 269 -36.62 -24.60 8.87
CA ARG A 269 -35.48 -24.01 9.57
C ARG A 269 -35.51 -22.49 9.50
N ILE A 270 -35.30 -21.84 10.65
CA ILE A 270 -35.31 -20.38 10.77
C ILE A 270 -33.95 -19.81 11.20
N TYR A 271 -33.61 -18.65 10.64
CA TYR A 271 -32.34 -17.94 10.82
C TYR A 271 -32.60 -16.43 10.98
N HIS A 272 -31.68 -15.70 11.61
CA HIS A 272 -31.69 -14.24 11.58
C HIS A 272 -31.34 -13.75 10.16
N ASP A 273 -31.90 -12.63 9.71
CA ASP A 273 -31.38 -11.98 8.49
C ASP A 273 -30.06 -11.26 8.80
N LEU A 274 -28.97 -11.80 8.26
CA LEU A 274 -27.63 -11.25 8.45
C LEU A 274 -27.19 -10.42 7.26
N SER A 275 -26.54 -9.29 7.54
CA SER A 275 -25.77 -8.54 6.54
C SER A 275 -24.75 -9.46 5.83
N PRO A 276 -24.30 -9.14 4.61
CA PRO A 276 -23.31 -9.96 3.91
C PRO A 276 -22.04 -10.21 4.73
N ARG A 277 -21.45 -9.15 5.33
CA ARG A 277 -20.26 -9.28 6.18
C ARG A 277 -20.53 -10.13 7.42
N ASN A 278 -21.63 -9.94 8.14
CA ASN A 278 -21.94 -10.74 9.33
C ASN A 278 -22.23 -12.22 9.00
N ARG A 279 -22.67 -12.51 7.77
CA ARG A 279 -22.89 -13.88 7.27
C ARG A 279 -21.58 -14.58 6.91
N VAL A 280 -20.63 -13.84 6.34
CA VAL A 280 -19.25 -14.29 6.06
C VAL A 280 -18.53 -14.53 7.39
N LEU A 281 -18.54 -13.55 8.30
CA LEU A 281 -17.99 -13.67 9.66
C LEU A 281 -18.54 -14.89 10.42
N LEU A 282 -19.88 -15.09 10.43
CA LEU A 282 -20.48 -16.26 11.09
C LEU A 282 -20.14 -17.59 10.40
N LYS A 283 -19.71 -17.59 9.13
CA LYS A 283 -19.17 -18.77 8.45
C LYS A 283 -17.72 -19.02 8.87
N GLU A 284 -16.88 -18.00 8.89
CA GLU A 284 -15.47 -18.08 9.27
C GLU A 284 -15.29 -18.53 10.73
N VAL A 285 -15.97 -17.88 11.69
CA VAL A 285 -15.95 -18.30 13.10
C VAL A 285 -16.45 -19.75 13.28
N LYS A 286 -17.32 -20.26 12.38
CA LYS A 286 -17.75 -21.68 12.41
C LYS A 286 -16.77 -22.66 11.77
N GLN A 287 -15.81 -22.18 11.00
CA GLN A 287 -14.81 -23.00 10.32
C GLN A 287 -13.44 -22.93 11.01
N HIS A 288 -13.22 -21.97 11.91
CA HIS A 288 -11.99 -21.85 12.68
C HIS A 288 -11.75 -23.02 13.64
N ASN A 289 -10.52 -23.56 13.63
CA ASN A 289 -10.17 -24.80 14.31
C ASN A 289 -10.39 -24.79 15.83
N ASP A 290 -10.27 -23.64 16.51
CA ASP A 290 -10.42 -23.56 17.97
C ASP A 290 -11.87 -23.37 18.44
N ILE A 291 -12.84 -23.26 17.52
CA ILE A 291 -14.24 -23.01 17.87
C ILE A 291 -15.02 -24.33 17.96
N ASP A 292 -15.69 -24.53 19.10
CA ASP A 292 -16.65 -25.61 19.33
C ASP A 292 -18.01 -25.24 18.73
N GLN A 293 -18.51 -24.04 19.04
CA GLN A 293 -19.83 -23.59 18.60
C GLN A 293 -19.84 -22.10 18.30
N ALA A 294 -20.49 -21.69 17.20
CA ALA A 294 -20.67 -20.28 16.87
C ALA A 294 -22.10 -19.95 16.43
N TRP A 295 -22.59 -18.82 16.92
CA TRP A 295 -23.95 -18.32 16.71
C TRP A 295 -23.95 -16.80 16.59
N TYR A 296 -25.08 -16.25 16.16
CA TYR A 296 -25.33 -14.82 16.16
C TYR A 296 -26.48 -14.52 17.13
N ASN A 297 -26.36 -13.45 17.91
CA ASN A 297 -27.42 -12.94 18.77
C ASN A 297 -27.26 -11.42 18.93
N ASN A 298 -28.38 -10.67 19.05
CA ASN A 298 -28.41 -9.24 19.37
C ASN A 298 -27.33 -8.38 18.64
N MET A 299 -27.24 -8.53 17.31
CA MET A 299 -26.32 -7.80 16.44
C MET A 299 -24.82 -8.13 16.59
N LYS A 300 -24.47 -9.23 17.28
CA LYS A 300 -23.10 -9.71 17.49
C LYS A 300 -22.94 -11.17 17.03
N VAL A 301 -21.78 -11.51 16.48
CA VAL A 301 -21.33 -12.90 16.29
C VAL A 301 -20.61 -13.36 17.56
N TYR A 302 -20.87 -14.59 17.99
CA TYR A 302 -20.27 -15.23 19.15
C TYR A 302 -19.64 -16.55 18.73
N GLY A 303 -18.48 -16.86 19.28
CA GLY A 303 -17.85 -18.17 19.19
C GLY A 303 -17.44 -18.65 20.58
N LYS A 304 -17.88 -19.86 20.95
CA LYS A 304 -17.38 -20.62 22.09
C LYS A 304 -16.16 -21.42 21.63
N LEU A 305 -15.02 -21.17 22.24
CA LEU A 305 -13.78 -21.91 22.01
C LEU A 305 -13.87 -23.31 22.61
N LYS A 306 -13.04 -24.23 22.14
CA LYS A 306 -12.85 -25.58 22.71
C LYS A 306 -12.46 -25.54 24.20
N SER A 307 -11.83 -24.46 24.67
CA SER A 307 -11.57 -24.17 26.09
C SER A 307 -12.82 -23.84 26.93
N GLY A 308 -13.99 -23.70 26.30
CA GLY A 308 -15.23 -23.24 26.93
C GLY A 308 -15.42 -21.72 26.93
N THR A 309 -14.36 -20.93 26.70
CA THR A 309 -14.42 -19.46 26.66
C THR A 309 -15.33 -18.95 25.54
N ILE A 310 -16.22 -18.00 25.82
CA ILE A 310 -17.04 -17.34 24.78
C ILE A 310 -16.38 -16.01 24.39
N LYS A 311 -16.09 -15.83 23.11
CA LYS A 311 -15.66 -14.56 22.51
C LYS A 311 -16.78 -13.96 21.65
N VAL A 312 -16.78 -12.63 21.55
CA VAL A 312 -17.54 -11.86 20.55
C VAL A 312 -16.60 -11.55 19.40
N PHE A 313 -17.10 -11.62 18.16
CA PHE A 313 -16.33 -11.35 16.95
C PHE A 313 -16.87 -10.13 16.19
N SER A 314 -15.95 -9.31 15.67
CA SER A 314 -16.14 -8.16 14.78
C SER A 314 -15.81 -8.51 13.33
N ILE A 315 -16.28 -7.70 12.37
CA ILE A 315 -16.04 -7.89 10.93
C ILE A 315 -14.61 -7.52 10.46
N TYR A 316 -13.71 -7.20 11.41
CA TYR A 316 -12.29 -6.91 11.20
C TYR A 316 -11.38 -7.79 12.08
N ASP A 317 -11.96 -8.73 12.82
CA ASP A 317 -11.15 -9.70 13.58
C ASP A 317 -10.57 -10.70 12.57
N ASN A 318 -9.25 -10.82 12.52
CA ASN A 318 -8.61 -11.90 11.77
C ASN A 318 -8.90 -13.22 12.49
N ILE A 319 -9.46 -14.18 11.75
CA ILE A 319 -9.91 -15.51 12.20
C ILE A 319 -9.19 -16.56 11.36
#